data_AF-A0A2M9N3Z2-F1
#
_entry.id   AF-A0A2M9N3Z2-F1
#
_cell.length_a   1.000
_cell.length_b   1.000
_cell.length_c   1.000
_cell.angle_alpha   90.00
_cell.angle_beta   90.00
_cell.angle_gamma   90.00
#
_symmetry.space_group_name_H-M   'P 1'
#
loop_
_entity.id
_entity.type
_entity.pdbx_description
1 polymer ?
#
loop_
_entity_poly.entity_id
_entity_poly.type
_entity_poly.pdbx_seq_one_letter_code
_entity_poly.pdbx_strand_id
1 'polypeptide(L)'
;MKKLIRRLVAMLVLVLIILAVTCPNEADYNRWLSKEYGVTCVNTGTENKCSKSGKEIRFKSGHRTYAAIYMGVEQTYSEDNKDYQLRAVGILNTFFEY
;
A
#
# COMPACT_ATOMS: atom_id res chain seq x y z
N MET A 1 0.29 37.02 17.44
CA MET A 1 1.11 36.13 16.59
C MET A 1 1.59 34.85 17.29
N LYS A 2 2.35 34.91 18.40
CA LYS A 2 2.88 33.70 19.10
C LYS A 2 1.81 32.65 19.47
N LYS A 3 0.64 33.07 19.97
CA LYS A 3 -0.49 32.16 20.30
C LYS A 3 -1.09 31.48 19.05
N LEU A 4 -1.11 32.16 17.91
CA LEU A 4 -1.62 31.61 16.64
C LEU A 4 -0.64 30.57 16.10
N ILE A 5 0.66 30.87 16.09
CA ILE A 5 1.70 29.94 15.66
C ILE A 5 1.66 28.67 16.53
N ARG A 6 1.55 28.79 17.86
CA ARG A 6 1.43 27.63 18.75
C ARG A 6 0.21 26.76 18.44
N ARG A 7 -0.93 27.36 18.09
CA ARG A 7 -2.15 26.61 17.70
C ARG A 7 -1.95 25.87 16.37
N LEU A 8 -1.35 26.53 15.38
CA LEU A 8 -1.07 25.91 14.08
C LEU A 8 -0.10 24.73 14.22
N VAL A 9 0.97 24.88 15.01
CA VAL A 9 1.91 23.79 15.29
C VAL A 9 1.23 22.64 16.01
N ALA A 10 0.41 22.91 17.04
CA ALA A 10 -0.33 21.86 17.73
C ALA A 10 -1.30 21.11 16.81
N MET A 11 -1.99 21.84 15.90
CA MET A 11 -2.87 21.25 14.91
C MET A 11 -2.11 20.38 13.91
N LEU A 12 -0.95 20.84 13.43
CA LEU A 12 -0.10 20.06 12.53
C LEU A 12 0.40 18.78 13.19
N VAL A 13 0.85 18.85 14.44
CA VAL A 13 1.28 17.66 15.21
C VAL A 13 0.13 16.67 15.35
N LEU A 14 -1.08 17.15 15.65
CA LEU A 14 -2.26 16.30 15.74
C LEU A 14 -2.56 15.60 14.40
N VAL A 15 -2.47 16.32 13.27
CA VAL A 15 -2.65 15.73 11.93
C VAL A 15 -1.59 14.65 11.67
N LEU A 16 -0.32 14.92 11.99
CA LEU A 16 0.76 13.93 11.80
C LEU A 16 0.55 12.68 12.65
N ILE A 17 0.06 12.82 13.90
CA ILE A 17 -0.28 11.67 14.75
C ILE A 17 -1.42 10.86 14.13
N ILE A 18 -2.47 11.52 13.63
CA ILE A 18 -3.59 10.83 12.96
C ILE A 18 -3.08 10.06 11.75
N LEU A 19 -2.26 10.68 10.90
CA LEU A 19 -1.69 10.01 9.74
C LEU A 19 -0.80 8.82 10.11
N ALA A 20 -0.01 8.94 11.19
CA ALA A 20 0.83 7.86 11.66
C ALA A 20 0.02 6.66 12.18
N VAL A 21 -1.01 6.93 12.99
CA VAL A 21 -1.88 5.88 13.57
C VAL A 21 -2.76 5.23 12.50
N THR A 22 -3.09 5.95 11.43
CA THR A 22 -3.88 5.45 10.31
C THR A 22 -3.02 5.06 9.10
N CYS A 23 -1.70 4.95 9.27
CA CYS A 23 -0.82 4.47 8.22
C CYS A 23 -1.15 2.99 7.96
N PRO A 24 -1.61 2.64 6.74
CA PRO A 24 -2.01 1.27 6.46
C PRO A 24 -0.81 0.34 6.41
N ASN A 25 -1.05 -0.94 6.67
CA ASN A 25 -0.02 -1.98 6.68
C ASN A 25 -0.17 -2.97 5.51
N GLU A 26 0.63 -4.03 5.52
CA GLU A 26 0.62 -5.06 4.48
C GLU A 26 -0.72 -5.80 4.34
N ALA A 27 -1.43 -6.05 5.45
CA ALA A 27 -2.73 -6.70 5.39
C ALA A 27 -3.78 -5.78 4.73
N ASP A 28 -3.72 -4.49 4.99
CA ASP A 28 -4.57 -3.49 4.34
C ASP A 28 -4.26 -3.41 2.84
N TYR A 29 -2.97 -3.47 2.46
CA TYR A 29 -2.55 -3.50 1.07
C TYR A 29 -3.09 -4.73 0.34
N ASN A 30 -2.92 -5.93 0.93
CA ASN A 30 -3.41 -7.16 0.33
C ASN A 30 -4.94 -7.15 0.17
N ARG A 31 -5.66 -6.55 1.12
CA ARG A 31 -7.12 -6.38 1.03
C ARG A 31 -7.51 -5.42 -0.09
N TRP A 32 -6.85 -4.27 -0.19
CA TRP A 32 -7.07 -3.31 -1.27
C TRP A 32 -6.74 -3.91 -2.64
N LEU A 33 -5.61 -4.60 -2.76
CA LEU A 33 -5.15 -5.24 -3.99
C LEU A 33 -6.13 -6.32 -4.48
N SER A 34 -6.66 -7.11 -3.56
CA SER A 34 -7.70 -8.11 -3.85
C SER A 34 -9.02 -7.46 -4.27
N LYS A 35 -9.43 -6.39 -3.58
CA LYS A 35 -10.68 -5.68 -3.86
C LYS A 35 -10.67 -4.93 -5.19
N GLU A 36 -9.62 -4.18 -5.48
CA GLU A 36 -9.57 -3.27 -6.64
C GLU A 36 -9.05 -3.97 -7.90
N TYR A 37 -8.08 -4.89 -7.78
CA TYR A 37 -7.45 -5.53 -8.93
C TYR A 37 -7.77 -7.02 -9.04
N GLY A 38 -8.53 -7.59 -8.09
CA GLY A 38 -8.79 -9.03 -8.04
C GLY A 38 -7.53 -9.86 -7.74
N VAL A 39 -6.42 -9.23 -7.33
CA VAL A 39 -5.14 -9.90 -7.14
C VAL A 39 -5.02 -10.42 -5.71
N THR A 40 -4.80 -11.73 -5.58
CA THR A 40 -4.56 -12.40 -4.29
C THR A 40 -3.30 -13.25 -4.39
N CYS A 41 -2.38 -13.05 -3.45
CA CYS A 41 -1.14 -13.83 -3.35
C CYS A 41 -1.14 -14.62 -2.05
N VAL A 42 -0.91 -15.93 -2.14
CA VAL A 42 -0.79 -16.82 -0.99
C VAL A 42 0.65 -17.33 -0.93
N ASN A 43 1.30 -17.10 0.20
CA ASN A 43 2.61 -17.66 0.46
C ASN A 43 2.45 -19.12 0.90
N THR A 44 2.86 -20.05 0.04
CA THR A 44 2.72 -21.50 0.31
C THR A 44 3.98 -22.13 0.92
N GLY A 45 4.94 -21.31 1.34
CA GLY A 45 6.20 -21.75 1.95
C GLY A 45 7.32 -22.02 0.94
N THR A 46 7.01 -22.63 -0.21
CA THR A 46 7.97 -22.85 -1.31
C THR A 46 7.82 -21.84 -2.44
N GLU A 47 6.61 -21.35 -2.72
CA GLU A 47 6.34 -20.36 -3.75
C GLU A 47 5.23 -19.38 -3.33
N ASN A 48 5.35 -18.13 -3.77
CA ASN A 48 4.26 -17.16 -3.73
C ASN A 48 3.37 -17.38 -4.95
N LYS A 49 2.24 -18.06 -4.76
CA LYS A 49 1.24 -18.22 -5.81
C LYS A 49 0.34 -17.00 -5.82
N CYS A 50 0.29 -16.30 -6.94
CA CYS A 50 -0.58 -15.15 -7.14
C CYS A 50 -1.64 -15.49 -8.18
N SER A 51 -2.84 -14.97 -7.98
CA SER A 51 -3.94 -15.08 -8.94
C SER A 51 -4.63 -13.74 -9.08
N LYS A 52 -5.14 -13.46 -10.28
CA LYS A 52 -5.95 -12.30 -10.62
C LYS A 52 -7.30 -12.78 -11.12
N SER A 53 -8.37 -12.50 -10.38
CA SER A 53 -9.73 -12.92 -10.74
C SER A 53 -9.83 -14.44 -11.03
N GLY A 54 -9.08 -15.25 -10.28
CA GLY A 54 -9.04 -16.72 -10.45
C GLY A 54 -8.05 -17.25 -11.48
N LYS A 55 -7.39 -16.39 -12.28
CA LYS A 55 -6.34 -16.79 -13.21
C LYS A 55 -4.96 -16.65 -12.57
N GLU A 56 -4.09 -17.64 -12.73
CA GLU A 56 -2.73 -17.59 -12.19
C GLU A 56 -1.91 -16.49 -12.86
N ILE A 57 -1.23 -15.68 -12.05
CA ILE A 57 -0.28 -14.65 -12.48
C ILE A 57 1.03 -14.82 -11.71
N ARG A 58 2.14 -14.36 -12.28
CA ARG A 58 3.45 -14.48 -11.64
C ARG A 58 3.85 -13.18 -10.97
N PHE A 59 4.09 -13.20 -9.66
CA PHE A 59 4.82 -12.13 -8.99
C PHE A 59 6.30 -12.18 -9.41
N LYS A 60 6.84 -11.06 -9.89
CA LYS A 60 8.25 -10.96 -10.32
C LYS A 60 9.11 -10.29 -9.29
N SER A 61 8.70 -9.11 -8.82
CA SER A 61 9.45 -8.32 -7.86
C SER A 61 8.54 -7.32 -7.17
N GLY A 62 9.01 -6.79 -6.04
CA GLY A 62 8.31 -5.72 -5.36
C GLY A 62 9.20 -4.97 -4.40
N HIS A 63 8.89 -3.71 -4.22
CA HIS A 63 9.49 -2.82 -3.25
C HIS A 63 8.39 -2.18 -2.40
N ARG A 64 8.66 -2.06 -1.11
CA ARG A 64 7.74 -1.43 -0.15
C ARG A 64 8.53 -0.45 0.69
N THR A 65 8.01 0.76 0.80
CA THR A 65 8.59 1.84 1.57
C THR A 65 7.64 2.18 2.72
N TYR A 66 8.10 1.99 3.94
CA TYR A 66 7.35 2.42 5.12
C TYR A 66 7.89 3.75 5.61
N ALA A 67 7.09 4.80 5.49
CA ALA A 67 7.31 6.07 6.14
C ALA A 67 6.32 6.22 7.28
N ALA A 68 6.68 6.92 8.35
CA ALA A 68 5.90 6.98 9.58
C ALA A 68 4.40 7.35 9.39
N ILE A 69 4.04 8.01 8.29
CA ILE A 69 2.69 8.48 7.96
C ILE A 69 2.12 7.91 6.64
N TYR A 70 2.90 7.13 5.88
CA TYR A 70 2.43 6.52 4.62
C TYR A 70 3.21 5.25 4.26
N MET A 71 2.62 4.41 3.41
CA MET A 71 3.26 3.22 2.84
C MET A 71 3.31 3.31 1.32
N GLY A 72 4.50 3.35 0.72
CA GLY A 72 4.67 3.21 -0.73
C GLY A 72 4.80 1.74 -1.11
N VAL A 73 4.16 1.33 -2.21
CA VAL A 73 4.25 -0.02 -2.75
C VAL A 73 4.46 0.05 -4.25
N GLU A 74 5.43 -0.71 -4.75
CA GLU A 74 5.69 -0.90 -6.18
C GLU A 74 5.88 -2.40 -6.40
N GLN A 75 5.03 -3.02 -7.21
CA GLN A 75 5.07 -4.46 -7.48
C GLN A 75 4.94 -4.74 -8.96
N THR A 76 5.75 -5.68 -9.46
CA THR A 76 5.72 -6.12 -10.84
C THR A 76 5.15 -7.52 -10.92
N TYR A 77 4.17 -7.69 -11.79
CA TYR A 77 3.49 -8.93 -12.08
C TYR A 77 3.65 -9.29 -13.55
N SER A 78 3.45 -10.57 -13.88
CA SER A 78 3.42 -11.06 -15.25
C SER A 78 2.14 -11.85 -15.48
N GLU A 79 1.38 -11.48 -16.50
CA GLU A 79 0.14 -12.11 -16.94
C GLU A 79 0.27 -12.39 -18.45
N ASP A 80 0.13 -13.65 -18.87
CA ASP A 80 0.31 -14.08 -20.28
C ASP A 80 1.62 -13.59 -20.92
N ASN A 81 2.73 -13.70 -20.20
CA ASN A 81 4.07 -13.21 -20.57
C ASN A 81 4.17 -11.69 -20.79
N LYS A 82 3.16 -10.92 -20.37
CA LYS A 82 3.20 -9.46 -20.35
C LYS A 82 3.41 -8.98 -18.92
N ASP A 83 4.46 -8.20 -18.75
CA ASP A 83 4.76 -7.58 -17.47
C ASP A 83 3.97 -6.30 -17.30
N TYR A 84 3.42 -6.10 -16.10
CA TYR A 84 2.83 -4.85 -15.69
C TYR A 84 3.27 -4.51 -14.27
N GLN A 85 3.28 -3.22 -13.99
CA GLN A 85 3.69 -2.69 -12.70
C GLN A 85 2.50 -2.01 -12.03
N LEU A 86 2.32 -2.30 -10.75
CA LEU A 86 1.35 -1.66 -9.89
C LEU A 86 2.11 -0.80 -8.87
N ARG A 87 1.72 0.47 -8.79
CA ARG A 87 2.28 1.44 -7.84
C ARG A 87 1.16 2.01 -7.01
N ALA A 88 1.32 2.01 -5.69
CA ALA A 88 0.29 2.48 -4.78
C ALA A 88 0.88 3.20 -3.57
N VAL A 89 0.15 4.20 -3.07
CA VAL A 89 0.44 4.90 -1.82
C VAL A 89 -0.67 4.64 -0.82
N GLY A 90 -0.27 4.19 0.37
CA GLY A 90 -1.12 3.91 1.50
C GLY A 90 -1.13 5.07 2.48
N ILE A 91 -2.29 5.64 2.75
CA ILE A 91 -2.51 6.71 3.73
C ILE A 91 -3.95 6.63 4.25
N LEU A 92 -4.22 7.03 5.49
CA LEU A 92 -5.59 7.07 6.05
C LEU A 92 -6.34 5.72 5.92
N ASN A 93 -5.69 4.61 6.27
CA ASN A 93 -6.21 3.23 6.21
C ASN A 93 -6.62 2.73 4.81
N THR A 94 -6.15 3.38 3.74
CA THR A 94 -6.47 2.98 2.36
C THR A 94 -5.28 3.16 1.43
N PHE A 95 -5.36 2.59 0.24
CA PHE A 95 -4.36 2.75 -0.82
C PHE A 95 -4.96 3.44 -2.06
N PHE A 96 -4.09 4.10 -2.81
CA PHE A 96 -4.40 4.77 -4.07
C PHE A 96 -3.31 4.45 -5.09
N GLU A 97 -3.70 4.09 -6.31
CA GLU A 97 -2.77 3.91 -7.44
C GLU A 97 -2.27 5.26 -7.97
N TYR A 98 -1.03 5.30 -8.46
CA TYR A 98 -0.42 6.48 -9.10
C TYR A 98 0.61 6.13 -10.17
#